data_AF-A0A1H0NC50-F1
#
_entry.id   AF-A0A1H0NC50-F1
#
_cell.length_a   1.000
_cell.length_b   1.000
_cell.length_c   1.000
_cell.angle_alpha   90.00
_cell.angle_beta   90.00
_cell.angle_gamma   90.00
#
_symmetry.space_group_name_H-M   'P 1'
#
loop_
_entity.id
_entity.type
_entity.pdbx_description
1 polymer ?
#
loop_
_entity_poly.entity_id
_entity_poly.type
_entity_poly.pdbx_seq_one_letter_code
_entity_poly.pdbx_strand_id
1 'polypeptide(L)'
;MSETQQLIENEWYIVRYSGEIPEIAYNSAIYHLTRAKDGPKLKLSPGQVKALRDAAVERYREIVLRDLDHDNIDTPAYRGVARSICNHRRFVRFCSRHQVDPAAVTTEAAQALVRFLEAELSLPPSRSGPSAFNCSYPELVAYAGELGVEFAPRYKELEKRCCSPD
;
A
#
# COMPACT_ATOMS: atom_id res chain seq x y z
N MET A 1 -4.94 -0.98 32.83
CA MET A 1 -5.62 -0.38 31.67
C MET A 1 -7.12 -0.43 31.90
N SER A 2 -7.88 0.55 31.39
CA SER A 2 -9.34 0.50 31.46
C SER A 2 -9.91 -0.43 30.39
N GLU A 3 -11.13 -0.92 30.61
CA GLU A 3 -11.87 -1.74 29.63
C GLU A 3 -12.03 -1.00 28.28
N THR A 4 -12.35 0.30 28.33
CA THR A 4 -12.43 1.15 27.13
C THR A 4 -11.11 1.18 26.36
N GLN A 5 -9.98 1.24 27.05
CA GLN A 5 -8.66 1.26 26.41
C GLN A 5 -8.36 -0.07 25.73
N GLN A 6 -8.71 -1.20 26.35
CA GLN A 6 -8.56 -2.53 25.76
C GLN A 6 -9.40 -2.70 24.50
N LEU A 7 -10.65 -2.23 24.49
CA LEU A 7 -11.51 -2.30 23.30
C LEU A 7 -10.91 -1.54 22.11
N ILE A 8 -10.38 -0.35 22.35
CA ILE A 8 -9.77 0.46 21.30
C ILE A 8 -8.45 -0.16 20.81
N GLU A 9 -7.65 -0.71 21.72
CA GLU A 9 -6.40 -1.40 21.37
C GLU A 9 -6.65 -2.66 20.54
N ASN A 10 -7.70 -3.42 20.85
CA ASN A 10 -8.11 -4.59 20.06
C ASN A 10 -8.48 -4.18 18.63
N GLU A 11 -9.29 -3.14 18.48
CA GLU A 11 -9.65 -2.63 17.14
C GLU A 11 -8.46 -2.03 16.41
N TRP A 12 -7.57 -1.34 17.12
CA TRP A 12 -6.31 -0.85 16.55
C TRP A 12 -5.46 -1.99 16.00
N TYR A 13 -5.35 -3.11 16.73
CA TYR A 13 -4.63 -4.29 16.29
C TYR A 13 -5.23 -4.88 15.02
N ILE A 14 -6.57 -5.00 14.95
CA ILE A 14 -7.28 -5.48 13.76
C ILE A 14 -7.00 -4.57 12.55
N VAL A 15 -7.02 -3.25 12.72
CA VAL A 15 -6.72 -2.31 11.64
C VAL A 15 -5.26 -2.44 11.20
N ARG A 16 -4.33 -2.43 12.15
CA ARG A 16 -2.88 -2.44 11.91
C ARG A 16 -2.41 -3.69 11.16
N TYR A 17 -3.02 -4.84 11.46
CA TYR A 17 -2.69 -6.14 10.87
C TYR A 17 -3.77 -6.65 9.90
N SER A 18 -4.60 -5.73 9.39
CA SER A 18 -5.59 -6.04 8.37
C SER A 18 -4.94 -6.52 7.06
N GLY A 19 -5.74 -7.13 6.19
CA GLY A 19 -5.28 -7.59 4.88
C GLY A 19 -5.05 -6.46 3.88
N GLU A 20 -5.49 -6.68 2.65
CA GLU A 20 -5.26 -5.80 1.49
C GLU A 20 -6.21 -4.59 1.40
N ILE A 21 -7.09 -4.41 2.39
CA ILE A 21 -8.06 -3.30 2.41
C ILE A 21 -8.13 -2.65 3.80
N PRO A 22 -7.07 -1.93 4.23
CA PRO A 22 -7.01 -1.29 5.55
C PRO A 22 -8.15 -0.30 5.81
N GLU A 23 -8.62 0.40 4.77
CA GLU A 23 -9.77 1.30 4.86
C GLU A 23 -11.06 0.60 5.34
N ILE A 24 -11.30 -0.65 4.93
CA ILE A 24 -12.48 -1.39 5.40
C ILE A 24 -12.32 -1.72 6.89
N ALA A 25 -11.14 -2.19 7.31
CA ALA A 25 -10.88 -2.49 8.71
C ALA A 25 -11.04 -1.24 9.59
N TYR A 26 -10.50 -0.09 9.16
CA TYR A 26 -10.66 1.18 9.84
C TYR A 26 -12.13 1.59 9.99
N ASN A 27 -12.90 1.55 8.90
CA ASN A 27 -14.31 1.93 8.94
C ASN A 27 -15.14 0.96 9.80
N SER A 28 -14.82 -0.33 9.76
CA SER A 28 -15.42 -1.35 10.63
C SER A 28 -15.12 -1.09 12.10
N ALA A 29 -13.88 -0.77 12.46
CA ALA A 29 -13.49 -0.42 13.83
C ALA A 29 -14.26 0.82 14.33
N ILE A 30 -14.30 1.89 13.53
CA ILE A 30 -15.07 3.09 13.87
C ILE A 30 -16.55 2.76 14.05
N TYR A 31 -17.14 1.96 13.15
CA TYR A 31 -18.53 1.56 13.24
C TYR A 31 -18.79 0.71 14.49
N HIS A 32 -17.98 -0.32 14.74
CA HIS A 32 -18.10 -1.19 15.90
C HIS A 32 -18.06 -0.39 17.20
N LEU A 33 -17.02 0.43 17.38
CA LEU A 33 -16.80 1.19 18.61
C LEU A 33 -17.90 2.23 18.89
N THR A 34 -18.50 2.81 17.85
CA THR A 34 -19.39 3.99 18.01
C THR A 34 -20.87 3.73 17.73
N ARG A 35 -21.18 2.85 16.78
CA ARG A 35 -22.50 2.79 16.12
C ARG A 35 -23.14 1.41 16.10
N ALA A 36 -22.37 0.32 16.10
CA ALA A 36 -22.89 -1.05 16.04
C ALA A 36 -23.87 -1.32 17.19
N LYS A 37 -25.02 -1.94 16.90
CA LYS A 37 -26.10 -2.18 17.89
C LYS A 37 -25.61 -2.99 19.10
N ASP A 38 -24.73 -3.94 18.83
CA ASP A 38 -24.04 -4.86 19.73
C ASP A 38 -22.65 -4.38 20.16
N GLY A 39 -22.21 -3.20 19.69
CA GLY A 39 -20.91 -2.61 20.03
C GLY A 39 -20.95 -1.72 21.28
N PRO A 40 -19.79 -1.23 21.75
CA PRO A 40 -19.66 -0.54 23.04
C PRO A 40 -20.18 0.91 23.08
N LYS A 41 -20.65 1.47 21.96
CA LYS A 41 -21.25 2.83 21.88
C LYS A 41 -20.38 3.95 22.47
N LEU A 42 -19.08 3.84 22.29
CA LEU A 42 -18.11 4.79 22.80
C LEU A 42 -18.18 6.13 22.05
N LYS A 43 -17.92 7.21 22.78
CA LYS A 43 -17.56 8.51 22.19
C LYS A 43 -16.05 8.59 22.08
N LEU A 44 -15.52 8.34 20.89
CA LEU A 44 -14.08 8.39 20.65
C LEU A 44 -13.59 9.84 20.63
N SER A 45 -12.49 10.08 21.33
CA SER A 45 -11.75 11.33 21.23
C SER A 45 -11.06 11.47 19.86
N PRO A 46 -10.71 12.69 19.42
CA PRO A 46 -9.92 12.89 18.21
C PRO A 46 -8.61 12.10 18.18
N GLY A 47 -7.95 11.94 19.32
CA GLY A 47 -6.72 11.15 19.44
C GLY A 47 -6.93 9.66 19.19
N GLN A 48 -8.04 9.09 19.65
CA GLN A 48 -8.37 7.67 19.42
C GLN A 48 -8.75 7.41 17.97
N VAL A 49 -9.52 8.31 17.35
CA VAL A 49 -9.81 8.23 15.90
C VAL A 49 -8.53 8.35 15.10
N LYS A 50 -7.63 9.27 15.47
CA LYS A 50 -6.32 9.42 14.85
C LYS A 50 -5.50 8.13 14.97
N ALA A 51 -5.44 7.50 16.15
CA ALA A 51 -4.67 6.26 16.33
C ALA A 51 -5.14 5.12 15.41
N LEU A 52 -6.46 4.93 15.26
CA LEU A 52 -7.03 3.94 14.33
C LEU A 52 -6.72 4.29 12.87
N ARG A 53 -6.79 5.58 12.51
CA ARG A 53 -6.48 6.04 11.17
C ARG A 53 -5.00 5.83 10.84
N ASP A 54 -4.11 6.17 11.77
CA ASP A 54 -2.67 5.99 11.62
C ASP A 54 -2.32 4.50 11.47
N ALA A 55 -3.01 3.60 12.17
CA ALA A 55 -2.86 2.15 11.96
C ALA A 55 -3.17 1.72 10.52
N ALA A 56 -4.20 2.30 9.90
CA ALA A 56 -4.53 2.03 8.50
C ALA A 56 -3.50 2.63 7.54
N VAL A 57 -2.99 3.83 7.83
CA VAL A 57 -1.89 4.47 7.07
C VAL A 57 -0.65 3.59 7.10
N GLU A 58 -0.22 3.14 8.27
CA GLU A 58 0.93 2.26 8.41
C GLU A 58 0.73 0.94 7.67
N ARG A 59 -0.48 0.38 7.72
CA ARG A 59 -0.76 -0.84 6.96
C ARG A 59 -0.75 -0.61 5.45
N TYR A 60 -1.27 0.51 4.96
CA TYR A 60 -1.15 0.89 3.55
C TYR A 60 0.30 1.04 3.11
N ARG A 61 1.12 1.74 3.92
CA ARG A 61 2.55 1.91 3.70
C ARG A 61 3.24 0.56 3.52
N GLU A 62 3.01 -0.38 4.44
CA GLU A 62 3.59 -1.72 4.38
C GLU A 62 3.24 -2.47 3.08
N ILE A 63 1.96 -2.54 2.73
CA ILE A 63 1.53 -3.35 1.59
C ILE A 63 1.91 -2.73 0.24
N VAL A 64 2.05 -1.40 0.17
CA VAL A 64 2.59 -0.71 -1.01
C VAL A 64 4.07 -1.02 -1.15
N LEU A 65 4.85 -0.85 -0.08
CA LEU A 65 6.30 -1.06 -0.12
C LEU A 65 6.68 -2.53 -0.29
N ARG A 66 5.92 -3.46 0.30
CA ARG A 66 6.12 -4.91 0.13
C ARG A 66 6.17 -5.31 -1.34
N ASP A 67 5.24 -4.79 -2.13
CA ASP A 67 5.09 -5.13 -3.54
C ASP A 67 6.04 -4.33 -4.46
N LEU A 68 6.87 -3.44 -3.89
CA LEU A 68 7.96 -2.71 -4.55
C LEU A 68 9.35 -3.08 -4.02
N ASP A 69 9.43 -4.09 -3.16
CA ASP A 69 10.68 -4.64 -2.67
C ASP A 69 11.10 -5.80 -3.57
N HIS A 70 12.22 -5.62 -4.26
CA HIS A 70 12.73 -6.58 -5.23
C HIS A 70 13.09 -7.92 -4.57
N ASP A 71 13.54 -7.88 -3.31
CA ASP A 71 13.91 -9.07 -2.53
C ASP A 71 12.71 -9.99 -2.27
N ASN A 72 11.48 -9.48 -2.41
CA ASN A 72 10.28 -10.28 -2.21
C ASN A 72 9.91 -11.14 -3.43
N ILE A 73 10.43 -10.89 -4.64
CA ILE A 73 9.93 -11.49 -5.90
C ILE A 73 9.77 -13.01 -5.84
N ASP A 74 10.72 -13.71 -5.23
CA ASP A 74 10.74 -15.18 -5.13
C ASP A 74 10.10 -15.70 -3.83
N THR A 75 9.38 -14.83 -3.11
CA THR A 75 8.70 -15.16 -1.85
C THR A 75 7.18 -15.14 -2.01
N PRO A 76 6.42 -15.88 -1.17
CA PRO A 76 4.96 -15.79 -1.15
C PRO A 76 4.40 -14.40 -0.79
N ALA A 77 5.24 -13.50 -0.26
CA ALA A 77 4.85 -12.15 0.09
C ALA A 77 4.67 -11.25 -1.13
N TYR A 78 5.37 -11.53 -2.24
CA TYR A 78 5.27 -10.72 -3.45
C TYR A 78 3.96 -10.96 -4.18
N ARG A 79 3.20 -9.88 -4.37
CA ARG A 79 1.93 -9.91 -5.11
C ARG A 79 2.01 -9.13 -6.43
N GLY A 80 3.16 -8.52 -6.70
CA GLY A 80 3.46 -7.82 -7.94
C GLY A 80 3.19 -6.32 -7.95
N VAL A 81 3.88 -5.59 -8.82
CA VAL A 81 3.75 -4.13 -8.98
C VAL A 81 2.30 -3.69 -9.19
N ALA A 82 1.47 -4.47 -9.92
CA ALA A 82 0.04 -4.17 -10.10
C ALA A 82 -0.72 -4.04 -8.76
N ARG A 83 -0.31 -4.80 -7.74
CA ARG A 83 -0.87 -4.72 -6.39
C ARG A 83 -0.41 -3.46 -5.66
N SER A 84 0.84 -3.07 -5.80
CA SER A 84 1.33 -1.77 -5.30
C SER A 84 0.53 -0.61 -5.90
N ILE A 85 0.30 -0.61 -7.22
CA ILE A 85 -0.50 0.39 -7.92
C ILE A 85 -1.90 0.49 -7.31
N CYS A 86 -2.59 -0.64 -7.16
CA CYS A 86 -3.93 -0.69 -6.60
C CYS A 86 -3.97 -0.18 -5.15
N ASN A 87 -3.01 -0.62 -4.34
CA ASN A 87 -2.93 -0.28 -2.92
C ASN A 87 -2.57 1.20 -2.72
N HIS A 88 -1.65 1.76 -3.50
CA HIS A 88 -1.30 3.18 -3.44
C HIS A 88 -2.47 4.08 -3.87
N ARG A 89 -3.16 3.76 -4.97
CA ARG A 89 -4.36 4.50 -5.38
C ARG A 89 -5.49 4.44 -4.33
N ARG A 90 -5.64 3.31 -3.62
CA ARG A 90 -6.56 3.21 -2.47
C ARG A 90 -6.09 4.09 -1.30
N PHE A 91 -4.80 4.04 -0.98
CA PHE A 91 -4.19 4.87 0.05
C PHE A 91 -4.38 6.36 -0.19
N VAL A 92 -4.15 6.86 -1.41
CA VAL A 92 -4.35 8.28 -1.76
C VAL A 92 -5.81 8.69 -1.57
N ARG A 93 -6.77 7.85 -1.99
CA ARG A 93 -8.20 8.11 -1.77
C ARG A 93 -8.57 8.12 -0.29
N PHE A 94 -8.02 7.17 0.49
CA PHE A 94 -8.19 7.13 1.94
C PHE A 94 -7.66 8.42 2.59
N CYS A 95 -6.45 8.85 2.22
CA CYS A 95 -5.84 10.08 2.72
C CYS A 95 -6.69 11.31 2.40
N SER A 96 -7.19 11.43 1.17
CA SER A 96 -8.09 12.51 0.76
C SER A 96 -9.37 12.56 1.62
N ARG A 97 -10.02 11.40 1.85
CA ARG A 97 -11.24 11.31 2.68
C ARG A 97 -11.01 11.69 4.14
N HIS A 98 -9.82 11.40 4.66
CA HIS A 98 -9.48 11.58 6.07
C HIS A 98 -8.57 12.77 6.36
N GLN A 99 -8.32 13.63 5.35
CA GLN A 99 -7.47 14.81 5.43
C GLN A 99 -6.08 14.49 5.99
N VAL A 100 -5.49 13.40 5.50
CA VAL A 100 -4.10 13.00 5.79
C VAL A 100 -3.25 13.32 4.57
N ASP A 101 -2.03 13.78 4.80
CA ASP A 101 -1.06 14.01 3.73
C ASP A 101 -0.44 12.68 3.27
N PRO A 102 -0.57 12.28 1.98
CA PRO A 102 0.04 11.06 1.46
C PRO A 102 1.54 11.20 1.11
N ALA A 103 2.14 12.40 1.22
CA ALA A 103 3.45 12.71 0.66
C ALA A 103 4.58 11.80 1.16
N ALA A 104 4.63 11.48 2.45
CA ALA A 104 5.68 10.65 3.02
C ALA A 104 5.70 9.23 2.42
N VAL A 105 4.57 8.54 2.46
CA VAL A 105 4.42 7.18 1.89
C VAL A 105 4.59 7.19 0.38
N THR A 106 4.12 8.24 -0.31
CA THR A 106 4.29 8.39 -1.76
C THR A 106 5.77 8.55 -2.12
N THR A 107 6.53 9.31 -1.33
CA THR A 107 7.98 9.49 -1.50
C THR A 107 8.74 8.18 -1.29
N GLU A 108 8.37 7.41 -0.25
CA GLU A 108 8.97 6.10 -0.01
C GLU A 108 8.67 5.11 -1.13
N ALA A 109 7.42 5.09 -1.62
CA ALA A 109 7.02 4.28 -2.76
C ALA A 109 7.77 4.69 -4.04
N ALA A 110 7.97 5.98 -4.27
CA ALA A 110 8.77 6.50 -5.39
C ALA A 110 10.20 5.96 -5.34
N GLN A 111 10.86 6.06 -4.18
CA GLN A 111 12.20 5.55 -3.98
C GLN A 111 12.28 4.02 -4.13
N ALA A 112 11.28 3.30 -3.60
CA ALA A 112 11.20 1.85 -3.73
C ALA A 112 11.02 1.43 -5.20
N LEU A 113 10.14 2.11 -5.95
CA LEU A 113 9.95 1.86 -7.38
C LEU A 113 11.25 2.09 -8.15
N VAL A 114 11.96 3.19 -7.91
CA VAL A 114 13.25 3.43 -8.58
C VAL A 114 14.25 2.31 -8.29
N ARG A 115 14.40 1.89 -7.03
CA ARG A 115 15.28 0.75 -6.68
C ARG A 115 14.85 -0.53 -7.38
N PHE A 116 13.54 -0.80 -7.45
CA PHE A 116 12.98 -1.96 -8.13
C PHE A 116 13.31 -1.94 -9.63
N LEU A 117 13.14 -0.79 -10.29
CA LEU A 117 13.44 -0.62 -11.71
C LEU A 117 14.94 -0.80 -12.01
N GLU A 118 15.82 -0.24 -11.17
CA GLU A 118 17.27 -0.41 -11.29
C GLU A 118 17.69 -1.85 -11.09
N ALA A 119 17.13 -2.53 -10.08
CA ALA A 119 17.38 -3.96 -9.84
C ALA A 119 16.98 -4.77 -11.07
N GLU A 120 15.78 -4.53 -11.62
CA GLU A 120 15.34 -5.21 -12.83
C GLU A 120 16.22 -4.92 -14.05
N LEU A 121 16.60 -3.67 -14.30
CA LEU A 121 17.51 -3.32 -15.40
C LEU A 121 18.89 -3.99 -15.28
N SER A 122 19.39 -4.17 -14.05
CA SER A 122 20.70 -4.81 -13.81
C SER A 122 20.71 -6.32 -14.09
N LEU A 123 19.53 -6.95 -14.18
CA LEU A 123 19.42 -8.37 -14.43
C LEU A 123 19.72 -8.72 -15.90
N PRO A 124 20.43 -9.83 -16.14
CA PRO A 124 20.77 -10.24 -17.49
C PRO A 124 19.50 -10.57 -18.30
N PRO A 125 19.50 -10.33 -19.63
CA PRO A 125 18.38 -10.67 -20.51
C PRO A 125 18.00 -12.16 -20.48
N SER A 126 18.94 -13.01 -20.06
CA SER A 126 18.80 -14.46 -19.96
C SER A 126 18.24 -14.93 -18.61
N ARG A 127 17.83 -14.04 -17.70
CA ARG A 127 17.21 -14.47 -16.43
C ARG A 127 16.01 -15.38 -16.73
N SER A 128 16.13 -16.64 -16.32
CA SER A 128 15.03 -17.61 -16.31
C SER A 128 14.14 -17.33 -15.11
N GLY A 129 12.87 -17.02 -15.34
CA GLY A 129 11.87 -16.81 -14.29
C GLY A 129 10.61 -16.13 -14.83
N PRO A 130 9.50 -16.17 -14.09
CA PRO A 130 8.35 -15.31 -14.39
C PRO A 130 8.78 -13.84 -14.30
N SER A 131 8.18 -12.99 -15.12
CA SER A 131 8.46 -11.57 -15.06
C SER A 131 8.17 -11.02 -13.67
N ALA A 132 9.07 -10.19 -13.15
CA ALA A 132 8.84 -9.41 -11.95
C ALA A 132 7.63 -8.48 -12.13
N PHE A 133 7.36 -8.00 -13.34
CA PHE A 133 6.23 -7.12 -13.62
C PHE A 133 4.98 -7.93 -13.96
N ASN A 134 3.93 -7.79 -13.14
CA ASN A 134 2.58 -8.28 -13.42
C ASN A 134 1.61 -7.16 -13.85
N CYS A 135 2.16 -6.04 -14.33
CA CYS A 135 1.43 -4.94 -14.92
C CYS A 135 1.96 -4.67 -16.34
N SER A 136 1.18 -3.96 -17.12
CA SER A 136 1.62 -3.48 -18.43
C SER A 136 2.64 -2.34 -18.31
N TYR A 137 3.41 -2.12 -19.38
CA TYR A 137 4.37 -1.01 -19.42
C TYR A 137 3.70 0.37 -19.30
N PRO A 138 2.55 0.64 -19.97
CA PRO A 138 1.82 1.89 -19.74
C PRO A 138 1.36 2.08 -18.30
N GLU A 139 0.94 1.02 -17.60
CA GLU A 139 0.57 1.11 -16.18
C GLU A 139 1.77 1.41 -15.30
N LEU A 140 2.94 0.82 -15.59
CA LEU A 140 4.18 1.10 -14.88
C LEU A 140 4.61 2.56 -15.03
N VAL A 141 4.55 3.09 -16.27
CA VAL A 141 4.87 4.50 -16.56
C VAL A 141 3.87 5.43 -15.87
N ALA A 142 2.57 5.13 -15.95
CA ALA A 142 1.54 5.91 -15.27
C ALA A 142 1.75 5.92 -13.75
N TYR A 143 2.10 4.77 -13.17
CA TYR A 143 2.35 4.68 -11.73
C TYR A 143 3.60 5.46 -11.31
N ALA A 144 4.68 5.43 -12.10
CA ALA A 144 5.83 6.29 -11.86
C ALA A 144 5.43 7.77 -11.85
N GLY A 145 4.59 8.20 -12.81
CA GLY A 145 4.03 9.55 -12.84
C GLY A 145 3.18 9.90 -11.60
N GLU A 146 2.33 8.97 -11.14
CA GLU A 146 1.53 9.12 -9.91
C GLU A 146 2.40 9.29 -8.66
N LEU A 147 3.60 8.68 -8.64
CA LEU A 147 4.58 8.80 -7.57
C LEU A 147 5.51 10.01 -7.71
N GLY A 148 5.42 10.76 -8.81
CA GLY A 148 6.33 11.88 -9.11
C GLY A 148 7.73 11.43 -9.56
N VAL A 149 7.87 10.19 -10.04
CA VAL A 149 9.12 9.65 -10.60
C VAL A 149 9.19 9.98 -12.09
N GLU A 150 10.27 10.67 -12.49
CA GLU A 150 10.59 10.83 -13.91
C GLU A 150 11.02 9.49 -14.52
N PHE A 151 10.28 9.04 -15.54
CA PHE A 151 10.55 7.77 -16.20
C PHE A 151 11.67 7.92 -17.22
N ALA A 152 12.91 7.65 -16.78
CA ALA A 152 14.11 7.79 -17.61
C ALA A 152 14.03 6.93 -18.89
N PRO A 153 14.57 7.40 -20.04
CA PRO A 153 14.52 6.67 -21.31
C PRO A 153 15.06 5.23 -21.27
N ARG A 154 16.04 4.96 -20.38
CA ARG A 154 16.63 3.63 -20.16
C ARG A 154 15.61 2.59 -19.68
N TYR A 155 14.56 3.00 -18.97
CA TYR A 155 13.54 2.07 -18.49
C TYR A 155 12.66 1.52 -19.62
N LYS A 156 12.76 2.05 -20.85
CA LYS A 156 12.08 1.49 -22.02
C LYS A 156 12.45 0.04 -22.28
N GLU A 157 13.65 -0.38 -21.89
CA GLU A 157 14.07 -1.79 -22.02
C GLU A 157 13.20 -2.76 -21.21
N LEU A 158 12.55 -2.27 -20.15
CA LEU A 158 11.65 -3.06 -19.29
C LEU A 158 10.30 -3.37 -19.96
N GLU A 159 9.95 -2.69 -21.06
CA GLU A 159 8.70 -2.95 -21.80
C GLU A 159 8.56 -4.42 -22.19
N LYS A 160 9.67 -5.05 -22.58
CA LYS A 160 9.72 -6.48 -22.96
C LYS A 160 9.47 -7.43 -21.79
N ARG A 161 9.57 -6.92 -20.55
CA ARG A 161 9.33 -7.68 -19.32
C ARG A 161 7.92 -7.45 -18.80
N CYS A 162 7.24 -6.38 -19.16
CA CYS A 162 5.87 -6.13 -18.71
C CYS A 162 4.87 -7.10 -19.35
N CYS A 163 3.72 -7.27 -18.69
CA CYS A 163 2.60 -7.99 -19.29
C CYS A 163 2.05 -7.22 -20.49
N SER A 164 1.47 -7.93 -21.46
CA SER A 164 0.64 -7.29 -22.48
C SER A 164 -0.55 -6.60 -21.81
N PRO A 165 -0.95 -5.40 -22.25
CA PRO A 165 -2.23 -4.83 -21.83
C PRO A 165 -3.37 -5.75 -22.27
N ASP A 166 -4.33 -5.98 -21.37
CA ASP A 166 -5.59 -6.68 -21.68
C ASP A 166 -6.47 -5.87 -22.66
#